data_AF-A0A2J7VRB5-F1
#
_entry.id   AF-A0A2J7VRB5-F1
#
_cell.length_a   1.000
_cell.length_b   1.000
_cell.length_c   1.000
_cell.angle_alpha   90.00
_cell.angle_beta   90.00
_cell.angle_gamma   90.00
#
_symmetry.space_group_name_H-M   'P 1'
#
loop_
_entity.id
_entity.type
_entity.pdbx_description
1 polymer ?
#
loop_
_entity_poly.entity_id
_entity_poly.type
_entity_poly.pdbx_seq_one_letter_code
_entity_poly.pdbx_strand_id
1 'polypeptide(L)' 'MTDHIPTIEELLRLPKRELDAIFRKAAGIARDATRDPQTREAATKTVENLRRCQPRPPRC' A
#
# COMPACT_ATOMS: atom_id res chain seq x y z
N MET A 1 12.12 -11.86 -5.88
CA MET A 1 11.49 -11.63 -4.55
C MET A 1 10.01 -11.42 -4.84
N THR A 2 9.16 -12.27 -4.29
CA THR A 2 7.73 -12.34 -4.58
C THR A 2 7.03 -11.00 -4.36
N ASP A 3 6.37 -10.47 -5.40
CA ASP A 3 5.48 -9.31 -5.35
C ASP A 3 4.21 -9.64 -4.54
N HIS A 4 4.38 -9.88 -3.24
CA HIS A 4 3.27 -10.13 -2.33
C HIS A 4 2.44 -8.86 -2.16
N ILE A 5 1.17 -8.93 -2.55
CA ILE A 5 0.19 -7.87 -2.28
C ILE A 5 -0.44 -8.20 -0.92
N PRO A 6 -0.14 -7.44 0.15
CA PRO A 6 -0.73 -7.71 1.46
C PRO A 6 -2.25 -7.54 1.41
N THR A 7 -2.95 -8.47 2.06
CA THR A 7 -4.41 -8.41 2.17
C THR A 7 -4.85 -7.37 3.19
N ILE A 8 -6.11 -6.93 3.11
CA ILE A 8 -6.69 -5.98 4.08
C ILE A 8 -6.57 -6.51 5.51
N GLU A 9 -6.79 -7.80 5.74
CA GLU A 9 -6.67 -8.41 7.07
C GLU A 9 -5.25 -8.40 7.62
N GLU A 10 -4.24 -8.61 6.76
CA GLU A 10 -2.83 -8.48 7.14
C GLU A 10 -2.51 -7.03 7.51
N LEU A 11 -2.99 -6.07 6.73
CA LEU A 11 -2.79 -4.65 6.99
C LEU A 11 -3.47 -4.20 8.28
N LEU A 12 -4.68 -4.67 8.57
CA LEU A 12 -5.40 -4.30 9.81
C LEU A 12 -4.69 -4.78 11.09
N ARG A 13 -3.85 -5.82 11.00
CA ARG A 13 -3.06 -6.33 12.13
C ARG A 13 -1.79 -5.51 12.40
N LEU A 14 -1.39 -4.64 11.46
CA LEU A 14 -0.17 -3.86 11.57
C LEU A 14 -0.40 -2.54 12.30
N PRO A 15 0.59 -2.07 13.08
CA PRO A 15 0.50 -0.76 13.71
C PRO A 15 0.55 0.35 12.66
N LYS A 16 -0.06 1.51 12.97
CA LYS A 16 -0.15 2.66 12.07
C LYS A 16 1.20 3.07 11.45
N ARG A 17 2.30 3.00 12.22
CA ARG A 17 3.67 3.31 11.73
C ARG A 17 4.11 2.39 10.60
N GLU A 18 3.82 1.09 10.71
CA GLU A 18 4.12 0.10 9.67
C GLU A 18 3.24 0.34 8.44
N LEU A 19 1.96 0.65 8.66
CA LEU A 19 1.04 0.98 7.56
C LEU A 19 1.49 2.22 6.77
N ASP A 20 1.94 3.26 7.47
CA ASP A 20 2.54 4.45 6.85
C ASP A 20 3.81 4.13 6.06
N ALA A 21 4.67 3.26 6.59
CA ALA A 21 5.90 2.83 5.91
C ALA A 21 5.59 2.05 4.62
N ILE A 22 4.66 1.10 4.70
CA ILE A 22 4.19 0.31 3.55
C ILE A 22 3.53 1.23 2.51
N PHE A 23 2.68 2.17 2.95
CA PHE A 23 2.04 3.13 2.07
C PHE A 23 3.06 3.95 1.28
N ARG A 24 4.07 4.53 1.96
CA ARG A 24 5.10 5.35 1.30
C ARG A 24 5.90 4.52 0.30
N LYS A 25 6.27 3.30 0.67
CA LYS A 25 7.03 2.39 -0.21
C LYS A 25 6.21 2.00 -1.45
N ALA A 26 4.96 1.56 -1.26
CA ALA A 26 4.08 1.18 -2.35
C ALA A 26 3.72 2.38 -3.25
N ALA A 27 3.44 3.55 -2.68
CA ALA A 27 3.20 4.77 -3.45
C ALA A 27 4.43 5.19 -4.27
N GLY A 28 5.64 5.03 -3.73
CA GLY A 28 6.88 5.26 -4.46
C GLY A 28 7.04 4.33 -5.66
N ILE A 29 6.83 3.02 -5.45
CA ILE A 29 6.93 1.99 -6.49
C ILE A 29 5.86 2.20 -7.58
N ALA A 30 4.62 2.51 -7.21
CA ALA A 30 3.54 2.73 -8.18
C ALA A 30 3.84 3.89 -9.15
N ARG A 31 4.56 4.91 -8.67
CA ARG A 31 4.97 6.09 -9.44
C ARG A 31 6.27 5.90 -10.23
N ASP A 32 7.05 4.86 -9.90
CA ASP A 32 8.32 4.57 -10.55
C ASP A 32 8.08 3.85 -11.88
N ALA A 33 8.21 4.59 -12.99
CA ALA A 33 8.01 4.07 -14.33
C ALA A 33 9.12 3.12 -14.81
N THR A 34 10.24 3.04 -14.08
CA THR A 34 11.35 2.11 -14.39
C THR A 34 11.09 0.70 -13.86
N ARG A 35 10.06 0.53 -13.01
CA ARG A 35 9.65 -0.77 -12.47
C ARG A 35 8.76 -1.53 -13.43
N ASP A 36 8.82 -2.84 -13.31
CA ASP A 36 7.98 -3.75 -14.07
C ASP A 36 6.48 -3.43 -13.86
N PRO A 37 5.66 -3.49 -14.93
CA PRO A 37 4.23 -3.24 -14.83
C PRO A 37 3.53 -4.05 -13.73
N GLN A 38 3.94 -5.31 -13.52
CA GLN A 38 3.35 -6.19 -12.51
C GLN A 38 3.63 -5.67 -11.09
N THR A 39 4.86 -5.24 -10.82
CA THR A 39 5.26 -4.65 -9.54
C THR A 39 4.53 -3.33 -9.28
N ARG A 40 4.33 -2.51 -10.32
CA ARG A 40 3.57 -1.25 -10.21
C ARG A 40 2.09 -1.49 -9.93
N GLU A 41 1.49 -2.49 -10.56
CA GLU A 41 0.10 -2.88 -10.31
C GLU A 41 -0.08 -3.41 -8.89
N ALA A 42 0.81 -4.29 -8.43
CA ALA A 42 0.82 -4.81 -7.07
C ALA A 42 0.93 -3.68 -6.03
N ALA A 43 1.82 -2.72 -6.25
CA ALA A 43 1.98 -1.55 -5.40
C ALA A 43 0.73 -0.65 -5.40
N THR A 44 0.08 -0.47 -6.55
CA THR A 44 -1.16 0.30 -6.68
C THR A 44 -2.29 -0.33 -5.87
N LYS A 45 -2.49 -1.65 -6.02
CA LYS A 45 -3.47 -2.43 -5.25
C LYS A 45 -3.21 -2.36 -3.75
N THR A 46 -1.93 -2.42 -3.34
CA THR A 46 -1.52 -2.28 -1.93
C THR A 46 -1.91 -0.90 -1.37
N VAL A 47 -1.68 0.18 -2.12
CA VAL A 47 -2.08 1.54 -1.74
C VAL A 47 -3.60 1.65 -1.60
N GLU A 48 -4.37 1.04 -2.49
CA GLU A 48 -5.83 1.02 -2.39
C GLU A 48 -6.32 0.26 -1.14
N ASN A 49 -5.76 -0.91 -0.85
CA ASN A 49 -6.08 -1.67 0.35
C ASN A 49 -5.79 -0.87 1.62
N LEU A 50 -4.64 -0.18 1.69
CA LEU A 50 -4.28 0.68 2.82
C LEU A 50 -5.25 1.85 3.00
N ARG A 51 -5.72 2.46 1.90
CA ARG A 51 -6.73 3.53 1.95
C ARG A 51 -8.09 3.04 2.46
N ARG A 52 -8.42 1.77 2.25
CA ARG A 52 -9.64 1.15 2.81
C ARG A 52 -9.48 0.83 4.29
N CYS A 53 -8.27 0.46 4.74
CA CYS A 53 -7.97 0.15 6.14
C CYS A 53 -7.92 1.40 7.03
N GLN A 54 -7.47 2.53 6.49
CA GLN A 54 -7.42 3.80 7.22
C GLN A 54 -8.68 4.61 6.90
N PRO A 55 -9.73 4.60 7.74
CA PRO A 55 -10.81 5.57 7.59
C PRO A 55 -10.17 6.95 7.61
N ARG A 56 -10.31 7.70 6.50
CA ARG A 56 -9.86 9.09 6.47
C ARG A 56 -10.48 9.76 7.69
N PRO A 57 -9.69 10.47 8.54
CA PRO A 57 -10.32 11.32 9.52
C PRO A 57 -11.28 12.25 8.75
N PRO A 58 -12.52 12.44 9.24
CA PRO A 58 -13.43 13.39 8.62
C PRO A 58 -12.66 14.71 8.51
N ARG A 59 -12.66 15.30 7.31
CA ARG A 59 -12.13 16.64 7.13
C ARG A 59 -12.97 17.56 8.02
N CYS A 60 -12.40 18.00 9.15
CA CYS A 60 -12.89 19.15 9.89
C CYS A 60 -12.34 20.41 9.23
#